data_AF-Q7YWS5-F1
#
_entry.id   AF-Q7YWS5-F1
#
_cell.length_a   1.000
_cell.length_b   1.000
_cell.length_c   1.000
_cell.angle_alpha   90.00
_cell.angle_beta   90.00
_cell.angle_gamma   90.00
#
_symmetry.space_group_name_H-M   'P 1'
#
loop_
_entity.id
_entity.type
_entity.pdbx_description
1 polymer ?
#
loop_
_entity_poly.entity_id
_entity_poly.type
_entity_poly.pdbx_seq_one_letter_code
_entity_poly.pdbx_strand_id
1 'polypeptide(L)'
;MKVSGNTLVLSIYSRFILLITLSYACPPSLDSLNLPPPVIHRECLTRNSCQNGYICRLNRCVGGRALASKTKYVNEEESEYSLKMEQCCVDNLLPERCMGFCSFETYNESSIFRLLAEPRRCPSSSLRTIHFCASMNMDHTECCEQSRIPSNCVDLCAPSDSEVRFDESKLHCLHYLPIMKECFQSN
;
A
#
# COMPACT_ATOMS: atom_id res chain seq x y z
N MET A 1 -5.24 71.53 40.43
CA MET A 1 -5.06 71.11 39.03
C MET A 1 -5.37 69.63 38.90
N LYS A 2 -6.17 69.28 37.90
CA LYS A 2 -6.74 67.96 37.59
C LYS A 2 -5.66 67.14 36.86
N VAL A 3 -5.05 66.16 37.51
CA VAL A 3 -4.22 65.16 36.80
C VAL A 3 -5.09 63.92 36.60
N SER A 4 -5.51 63.75 35.35
CA SER A 4 -6.32 62.64 34.86
C SER A 4 -5.55 61.32 35.04
N GLY A 5 -5.82 60.60 36.13
CA GLY A 5 -5.33 59.24 36.34
C GLY A 5 -5.82 58.25 35.27
N ASN A 6 -6.95 58.55 34.62
CA ASN A 6 -7.52 57.69 33.58
C ASN A 6 -6.67 57.63 32.29
N THR A 7 -5.86 58.65 32.00
CA THR A 7 -5.08 58.68 30.75
C THR A 7 -3.88 57.73 30.80
N LEU A 8 -3.28 57.54 31.99
CA LEU A 8 -2.10 56.68 32.16
C LEU A 8 -2.48 55.19 32.13
N VAL A 9 -3.65 54.86 32.70
CA VAL A 9 -4.22 53.51 32.69
C VAL A 9 -4.49 53.04 31.25
N LEU A 10 -5.08 53.88 30.40
CA LEU A 10 -5.36 53.57 29.00
C LEU A 10 -4.09 53.26 28.18
N SER A 11 -2.98 53.96 28.44
CA SER A 11 -1.73 53.74 27.73
C SER A 11 -1.07 52.39 28.07
N ILE A 12 -1.23 51.91 29.30
CA ILE A 12 -0.69 50.61 29.73
C ILE A 12 -1.51 49.46 29.12
N TYR A 13 -2.85 49.59 29.12
CA TYR A 13 -3.73 48.60 28.51
C TYR A 13 -3.50 48.45 27.00
N SER A 14 -3.27 49.55 26.27
CA SER A 14 -3.00 49.49 24.83
C SER A 14 -1.70 48.72 24.51
N ARG A 15 -0.65 48.90 25.31
CA ARG A 15 0.63 48.17 25.17
C ARG A 15 0.50 46.69 25.50
N PHE A 16 -0.29 46.34 26.52
CA PHE A 16 -0.55 44.93 26.88
C PHE A 16 -1.38 44.20 25.81
N ILE A 17 -2.38 44.85 25.22
CA ILE A 17 -3.20 44.24 24.16
C ILE A 17 -2.33 43.91 22.93
N LEU A 18 -1.38 44.78 22.56
CA LEU A 18 -0.50 44.55 21.41
C LEU A 18 0.46 43.37 21.61
N LEU A 19 0.94 43.17 22.84
CA LEU A 19 1.80 42.01 23.18
C LEU A 19 1.00 40.70 23.22
N ILE A 20 -0.25 40.75 23.68
CA ILE A 20 -1.15 39.60 23.66
C ILE A 20 -1.42 39.16 22.20
N THR A 21 -1.62 40.10 21.27
CA THR A 21 -1.85 39.74 19.86
C THR A 21 -0.67 39.06 19.18
N LEU A 22 0.56 39.28 19.64
CA LEU A 22 1.76 38.67 19.02
C LEU A 22 1.96 37.21 19.45
N SER A 23 1.56 36.85 20.68
CA SER A 23 1.70 35.50 21.23
C SER A 23 0.58 34.54 20.81
N TYR A 24 -0.58 35.08 20.42
CA TYR A 24 -1.71 34.30 19.87
C TYR A 24 -1.74 34.27 18.34
N ALA A 25 -0.64 34.63 17.68
CA ALA A 25 -0.47 34.29 16.28
C ALA A 25 -0.47 32.76 16.17
N CYS A 26 -1.64 32.20 15.83
CA CYS A 26 -1.82 30.80 15.50
C CYS A 26 -0.72 30.41 14.50
N PRO A 27 0.03 29.32 14.72
CA PRO A 27 0.93 28.83 13.69
C PRO A 27 0.12 28.62 12.40
N PRO A 28 0.69 28.96 11.23
CA PRO A 28 -0.04 29.01 9.98
C PRO A 28 -0.76 27.70 9.71
N SER A 29 -2.02 27.84 9.30
CA SER A 29 -2.92 26.77 8.88
C SER A 29 -2.19 25.78 7.97
N LEU A 30 -2.38 24.49 8.24
CA LEU A 30 -1.85 23.36 7.47
C LEU A 30 -2.27 23.37 5.98
N ASP A 31 -3.06 24.34 5.52
CA ASP A 31 -3.42 24.56 4.11
C ASP A 31 -2.21 24.77 3.18
N SER A 32 -1.02 25.08 3.72
CA SER A 32 0.21 25.20 2.91
C SER A 32 0.89 23.86 2.60
N LEU A 33 0.50 22.78 3.27
CA LEU A 33 0.92 21.46 2.84
C LEU A 33 0.07 21.10 1.63
N ASN A 34 0.60 21.34 0.42
CA ASN A 34 0.08 20.80 -0.84
C ASN A 34 0.15 19.26 -0.83
N LEU A 35 -0.53 18.61 0.13
CA LEU A 35 -0.74 17.18 0.12
C LEU A 35 -1.73 16.88 -1.00
N PRO A 36 -1.45 15.89 -1.86
CA PRO A 36 -2.42 15.47 -2.85
C PRO A 36 -3.73 15.09 -2.14
N PRO A 37 -4.90 15.49 -2.68
CA PRO A 37 -6.18 15.12 -2.08
C PRO A 37 -6.27 13.60 -1.96
N PRO A 38 -6.89 13.06 -0.89
CA PRO A 38 -7.10 11.63 -0.78
C PRO A 38 -7.82 11.14 -2.03
N VAL A 39 -7.32 10.07 -2.66
CA VAL A 39 -7.98 9.42 -3.79
C VAL A 39 -9.29 8.83 -3.28
N ILE A 40 -10.37 9.58 -3.44
CA ILE A 40 -11.71 9.14 -3.04
C ILE A 40 -12.18 8.12 -4.09
N HIS A 41 -12.08 6.84 -3.79
CA HIS A 41 -12.81 5.81 -4.54
C HIS A 41 -14.31 6.02 -4.31
N ARG A 42 -14.96 6.70 -5.26
CA ARG A 42 -16.36 7.13 -5.13
C ARG A 42 -17.37 5.98 -5.18
N GLU A 43 -16.97 4.81 -5.65
CA GLU A 43 -17.84 3.65 -5.85
C GLU A 43 -17.14 2.38 -5.37
N CYS A 44 -17.73 1.70 -4.40
CA CYS A 44 -17.28 0.39 -3.93
C CYS A 44 -18.38 -0.66 -4.13
N LEU A 45 -18.04 -1.77 -4.80
CA LEU A 45 -19.02 -2.82 -5.14
C LEU A 45 -19.19 -3.86 -4.01
N THR A 46 -18.18 -4.02 -3.16
CA THR A 46 -18.16 -4.98 -2.04
C THR A 46 -17.27 -4.46 -0.89
N ARG A 47 -17.42 -5.04 0.32
CA ARG A 47 -16.79 -4.58 1.58
C ARG A 47 -15.27 -4.34 1.51
N ASN A 48 -14.53 -5.06 0.66
CA ASN A 48 -13.07 -4.97 0.55
C ASN A 48 -12.60 -4.27 -0.75
N SER A 49 -13.47 -3.51 -1.43
CA SER A 49 -13.10 -2.77 -2.66
C SER A 49 -12.35 -1.46 -2.38
N CYS A 50 -12.23 -1.08 -1.11
CA CYS A 50 -11.55 0.13 -0.69
C CYS A 50 -10.08 -0.17 -0.39
N GLN A 51 -9.22 0.83 -0.56
CA GLN A 51 -7.82 0.75 -0.15
C GLN A 51 -7.70 0.38 1.35
N ASN A 52 -6.58 -0.23 1.73
CA ASN A 52 -6.28 -0.51 3.13
C ASN A 52 -6.55 0.71 4.03
N GLY A 53 -7.28 0.50 5.12
CA GLY A 53 -7.71 1.56 6.05
C GLY A 53 -9.08 2.19 5.74
N TYR A 54 -9.67 1.89 4.59
CA TYR A 54 -11.00 2.37 4.21
C TYR A 54 -12.02 1.21 4.21
N ILE A 55 -13.25 1.50 4.63
CA ILE A 55 -14.36 0.55 4.56
C ILE A 55 -15.42 1.06 3.58
N CYS A 56 -16.04 0.15 2.85
CA CYS A 56 -17.17 0.49 1.99
C CYS A 56 -18.41 0.76 2.86
N ARG A 57 -18.88 2.02 2.90
CA ARG A 57 -20.11 2.43 3.58
C ARG A 57 -20.89 3.39 2.68
N LEU A 58 -22.19 3.13 2.49
CA LEU A 58 -23.05 3.91 1.57
C LEU A 58 -22.47 4.01 0.15
N ASN A 59 -21.94 2.90 -0.40
CA ASN A 59 -21.27 2.84 -1.71
C ASN A 59 -20.06 3.76 -1.88
N ARG A 60 -19.51 4.30 -0.78
CA ARG A 60 -18.30 5.11 -0.80
C ARG A 60 -17.23 4.46 0.07
N CYS A 61 -15.97 4.61 -0.35
CA CYS A 61 -14.86 4.33 0.53
C CYS A 61 -14.73 5.47 1.52
N VAL A 62 -15.21 5.22 2.73
CA VAL A 62 -14.99 6.11 3.88
C VAL A 62 -13.83 5.56 4.68
N GLY A 63 -13.06 6.43 5.34
CA GLY A 63 -12.12 5.95 6.33
C GLY A 63 -12.88 5.01 7.28
N GLY A 64 -12.32 3.84 7.57
CA GLY A 64 -12.78 3.07 8.71
C GLY A 64 -12.73 3.93 9.98
N ARG A 65 -13.19 3.43 11.13
CA ARG A 65 -12.81 4.07 12.42
C ARG A 65 -11.34 4.46 12.28
N ALA A 66 -11.03 5.75 12.36
CA ALA A 66 -9.66 6.21 12.26
C ALA A 66 -8.90 5.34 13.24
N LEU A 67 -8.09 4.41 12.72
CA LEU A 67 -7.16 3.69 13.57
C LEU A 67 -6.29 4.84 14.05
N ALA A 68 -6.55 5.33 15.26
CA ALA A 68 -5.90 6.48 15.88
C ALA A 68 -4.47 6.44 15.43
N SER A 69 -4.04 7.37 14.54
CA SER A 69 -2.92 7.19 13.62
C SER A 69 -1.91 6.27 14.24
N LYS A 70 -2.05 4.95 14.00
CA LYS A 70 -0.98 4.06 14.37
C LYS A 70 0.04 4.57 13.39
N THR A 71 1.06 5.28 13.88
CA THR A 71 2.36 5.27 13.23
C THR A 71 2.45 3.85 12.70
N LYS A 72 2.46 3.67 11.37
CA LYS A 72 2.80 2.36 10.80
C LYS A 72 4.08 2.08 11.55
N TYR A 73 4.05 1.14 12.49
CA TYR A 73 5.26 0.45 12.85
C TYR A 73 5.56 -0.22 11.52
N VAL A 74 6.29 0.52 10.67
CA VAL A 74 7.16 -0.07 9.71
C VAL A 74 8.01 -0.88 10.68
N ASN A 75 7.72 -2.18 10.80
CA ASN A 75 8.83 -3.07 11.09
C ASN A 75 9.86 -2.60 10.08
N GLU A 76 10.98 -2.04 10.54
CA GLU A 76 11.94 -1.31 9.71
C GLU A 76 12.52 -2.16 8.57
N GLU A 77 12.06 -3.39 8.43
CA GLU A 77 12.19 -4.27 7.30
C GLU A 77 10.88 -4.28 6.48
N GLU A 78 10.49 -3.15 5.90
CA GLU A 78 9.89 -3.29 4.57
C GLU A 78 11.01 -3.89 3.72
N SER A 79 10.91 -5.20 3.47
CA SER A 79 12.03 -5.95 2.91
C SER A 79 12.45 -5.29 1.60
N GLU A 80 13.76 -5.11 1.40
CA GLU A 80 14.31 -4.55 0.15
C GLU A 80 13.72 -5.24 -1.09
N TYR A 81 13.37 -6.52 -0.93
CA TYR A 81 12.68 -7.33 -1.91
C TYR A 81 11.26 -6.85 -2.24
N SER A 82 10.46 -6.49 -1.22
CA SER A 82 9.09 -6.00 -1.42
C SER A 82 9.07 -4.69 -2.21
N LEU A 83 10.01 -3.78 -1.93
CA LEU A 83 10.20 -2.53 -2.69
C LEU A 83 10.56 -2.80 -4.16
N LYS A 84 11.47 -3.77 -4.42
CA LYS A 84 11.82 -4.18 -5.79
C LYS A 84 10.62 -4.77 -6.54
N MET A 85 9.83 -5.60 -5.87
CA MET A 85 8.62 -6.19 -6.44
C MET A 85 7.57 -5.12 -6.76
N GLU A 86 7.36 -4.15 -5.87
CA GLU A 86 6.43 -3.05 -6.08
C GLU A 86 6.87 -2.19 -7.28
N GLN A 87 8.15 -1.84 -7.36
CA GLN A 87 8.69 -1.08 -8.50
C GLN A 87 8.49 -1.84 -9.82
N CYS A 88 8.76 -3.15 -9.84
CA CYS A 88 8.51 -3.98 -11.02
C CYS A 88 7.04 -3.94 -11.47
N CYS A 89 6.09 -3.95 -10.53
CA CYS A 89 4.67 -3.83 -10.85
C CYS A 89 4.33 -2.48 -11.50
N VAL A 90 4.91 -1.39 -11.00
CA VAL A 90 4.76 -0.04 -11.56
C VAL A 90 5.34 0.03 -12.97
N ASP A 91 6.55 -0.51 -13.16
CA ASP A 91 7.24 -0.52 -14.45
C ASP A 91 6.47 -1.32 -15.52
N ASN A 92 5.75 -2.37 -15.10
CA ASN A 92 4.87 -3.17 -15.97
C ASN A 92 3.45 -2.60 -16.09
N LEU A 93 3.22 -1.34 -15.68
CA LEU A 93 1.97 -0.60 -15.85
C LEU A 93 0.75 -1.32 -15.26
N LEU A 94 0.94 -1.99 -14.11
CA LEU A 94 -0.21 -2.57 -13.40
C LEU A 94 -1.14 -1.46 -12.91
N PRO A 95 -2.47 -1.61 -13.08
CA PRO A 95 -3.41 -0.63 -12.56
C PRO A 95 -3.29 -0.49 -11.04
N GLU A 96 -3.47 0.72 -10.51
CA GLU A 96 -3.42 1.01 -9.05
C GLU A 96 -4.24 0.04 -8.18
N ARG A 97 -5.41 -0.39 -8.70
CA ARG A 97 -6.29 -1.39 -8.05
C ARG A 97 -5.66 -2.77 -7.83
N CYS A 98 -4.56 -3.09 -8.52
CA CYS A 98 -3.77 -4.31 -8.37
C CYS A 98 -2.59 -4.17 -7.41
N MET A 99 -2.18 -2.95 -7.05
CA MET A 99 -0.96 -2.72 -6.23
C MET A 99 -1.03 -3.37 -4.85
N GLY A 100 -2.23 -3.59 -4.32
CA GLY A 100 -2.43 -4.36 -3.07
C GLY A 100 -2.02 -5.84 -3.15
N PHE A 101 -1.63 -6.34 -4.32
CA PHE A 101 -1.07 -7.68 -4.54
C PHE A 101 0.43 -7.64 -4.92
N CYS A 102 1.02 -6.45 -5.03
CA CYS A 102 2.39 -6.21 -5.46
C CYS A 102 3.34 -5.97 -4.28
N SER A 103 3.30 -6.88 -3.30
CA SER A 103 4.27 -6.92 -2.20
C SER A 103 4.59 -8.36 -1.88
N PHE A 104 5.83 -8.61 -1.46
CA PHE A 104 6.27 -9.97 -1.20
C PHE A 104 5.50 -10.62 -0.06
N GLU A 105 5.07 -9.84 0.93
CA GLU A 105 4.26 -10.27 2.07
C GLU A 105 2.85 -10.68 1.63
N THR A 106 2.23 -9.90 0.74
CA THR A 106 0.90 -10.21 0.20
C THR A 106 0.93 -11.30 -0.85
N TYR A 107 2.07 -11.57 -1.49
CA TYR A 107 2.23 -12.66 -2.45
C TYR A 107 2.15 -14.01 -1.73
N ASN A 108 0.94 -14.56 -1.63
CA ASN A 108 0.63 -15.82 -0.97
C ASN A 108 -0.67 -16.43 -1.56
N GLU A 109 -0.91 -17.70 -1.26
CA GLU A 109 -2.06 -18.47 -1.73
C GLU A 109 -3.39 -17.73 -1.52
N SER A 110 -3.65 -17.21 -0.32
CA SER A 110 -4.90 -16.53 0.02
C SER A 110 -5.14 -15.27 -0.81
N SER A 111 -4.09 -14.46 -1.00
CA SER A 111 -4.17 -13.25 -1.82
C SER A 111 -4.38 -13.57 -3.29
N ILE A 112 -3.74 -14.62 -3.82
CA ILE A 112 -3.91 -15.01 -5.23
C ILE A 112 -5.31 -15.58 -5.46
N PHE A 113 -5.83 -16.42 -4.56
CA PHE A 113 -7.23 -16.84 -4.63
C PHE A 113 -8.20 -15.65 -4.60
N ARG A 114 -7.95 -14.65 -3.76
CA ARG A 114 -8.75 -13.42 -3.73
C ARG A 114 -8.68 -12.64 -5.05
N LEU A 115 -7.49 -12.55 -5.67
CA LEU A 115 -7.33 -11.92 -6.98
C LEU A 115 -8.17 -12.63 -8.04
N LEU A 116 -8.09 -13.96 -8.08
CA LEU A 116 -8.82 -14.79 -9.05
C LEU A 116 -10.34 -14.77 -8.83
N ALA A 117 -10.79 -14.78 -7.58
CA ALA A 117 -12.20 -14.69 -7.22
C ALA A 117 -12.81 -13.30 -7.53
N GLU A 118 -12.00 -12.25 -7.61
CA GLU A 118 -12.45 -10.87 -7.74
C GLU A 118 -11.85 -10.16 -8.97
N PRO A 119 -12.19 -10.60 -10.21
CA PRO A 119 -11.65 -10.00 -11.44
C PRO A 119 -12.03 -8.51 -11.61
N ARG A 120 -13.09 -8.07 -10.92
CA ARG A 120 -13.51 -6.67 -10.82
C ARG A 120 -12.56 -5.81 -9.97
N ARG A 121 -11.67 -6.39 -9.15
CA ARG A 121 -10.66 -5.65 -8.38
C ARG A 121 -9.27 -5.66 -9.00
N CYS A 122 -8.83 -6.80 -9.53
CA CYS A 122 -7.63 -6.87 -10.36
C CYS A 122 -7.89 -7.96 -11.42
N PRO A 123 -7.68 -7.69 -12.72
CA PRO A 123 -7.97 -8.69 -13.74
C PRO A 123 -7.03 -9.88 -13.57
N SER A 124 -7.53 -11.09 -13.81
CA SER A 124 -6.72 -12.32 -13.67
C SER A 124 -5.49 -12.33 -14.58
N SER A 125 -5.52 -11.60 -15.70
CA SER A 125 -4.35 -11.40 -16.58
C SER A 125 -3.18 -10.74 -15.87
N SER A 126 -3.42 -9.91 -14.86
CA SER A 126 -2.36 -9.25 -14.06
C SER A 126 -1.60 -10.22 -13.18
N LEU A 127 -2.14 -11.40 -12.88
CA LEU A 127 -1.46 -12.41 -12.05
C LEU A 127 -0.13 -12.84 -12.68
N ARG A 128 -0.05 -12.90 -14.02
CA ARG A 128 1.20 -13.20 -14.73
C ARG A 128 2.28 -12.18 -14.43
N THR A 129 1.95 -10.90 -14.52
CA THR A 129 2.86 -9.79 -14.20
C THR A 129 3.24 -9.77 -12.72
N ILE A 130 2.28 -10.02 -11.83
CA ILE A 130 2.55 -10.07 -10.38
C ILE A 130 3.51 -11.21 -10.05
N HIS A 131 3.30 -12.40 -10.64
CA HIS A 131 4.19 -13.53 -10.46
C HIS A 131 5.58 -13.29 -11.07
N PHE A 132 5.66 -12.70 -12.27
CA PHE A 132 6.91 -12.25 -12.89
C PHE A 132 7.72 -11.34 -11.95
N CYS A 133 7.06 -10.36 -11.32
CA CYS A 133 7.70 -9.46 -10.38
C CYS A 133 8.09 -10.16 -9.08
N ALA A 134 7.30 -11.14 -8.62
CA ALA A 134 7.60 -11.91 -7.43
C ALA A 134 8.84 -12.79 -7.60
N SER A 135 9.09 -13.36 -8.78
CA SER A 135 10.26 -14.18 -9.09
C SER A 135 11.48 -13.37 -9.58
N MET A 136 11.34 -12.04 -9.69
CA MET A 136 12.31 -11.15 -10.36
C MET A 136 12.68 -11.57 -11.78
N ASN A 137 11.86 -12.42 -12.42
CA ASN A 137 12.15 -13.03 -13.72
C ASN A 137 13.51 -13.77 -13.81
N MET A 138 13.93 -14.37 -12.71
CA MET A 138 15.12 -15.23 -12.66
C MET A 138 14.73 -16.71 -12.76
N ASP A 139 15.69 -17.54 -13.14
CA ASP A 139 15.50 -18.99 -13.20
C ASP A 139 15.80 -19.63 -11.84
N HIS A 140 14.74 -20.04 -11.15
CA HIS A 140 14.78 -20.70 -9.85
C HIS A 140 14.51 -22.20 -9.96
N THR A 141 14.53 -22.78 -11.17
CA THR A 141 14.18 -24.19 -11.39
C THR A 141 15.06 -25.14 -10.58
N GLU A 142 16.38 -24.92 -10.54
CA GLU A 142 17.31 -25.75 -9.76
C GLU A 142 16.95 -25.74 -8.26
N CYS A 143 16.71 -24.56 -7.68
CA CYS A 143 16.29 -24.45 -6.27
C CYS A 143 14.95 -25.13 -6.01
N CYS A 144 13.99 -24.99 -6.92
CA CYS A 144 12.67 -25.59 -6.80
C CYS A 144 12.70 -27.12 -6.91
N GLU A 145 13.54 -27.66 -7.79
CA GLU A 145 13.78 -29.10 -7.92
C GLU A 145 14.43 -29.68 -6.66
N GLN A 146 15.46 -29.01 -6.13
CA GLN A 146 16.12 -29.41 -4.88
C GLN A 146 15.16 -29.35 -3.68
N SER A 147 14.26 -28.36 -3.68
CA SER A 147 13.21 -28.21 -2.66
C SER A 147 12.04 -29.19 -2.81
N ARG A 148 12.10 -30.10 -3.80
CA ARG A 148 11.10 -31.15 -4.08
C ARG A 148 9.72 -30.60 -4.44
N ILE A 149 9.68 -29.48 -5.15
CA ILE A 149 8.45 -29.01 -5.78
C ILE A 149 8.07 -30.00 -6.90
N PRO A 150 6.79 -30.40 -7.05
CA PRO A 150 6.36 -31.31 -8.11
C PRO A 150 6.74 -30.78 -9.49
N SER A 151 7.12 -31.66 -10.42
CA SER A 151 7.60 -31.29 -11.75
C SER A 151 6.60 -30.44 -12.55
N ASN A 152 5.29 -30.63 -12.34
CA ASN A 152 4.24 -29.84 -12.96
C ASN A 152 4.03 -28.44 -12.33
N CYS A 153 4.77 -28.13 -11.25
CA CYS A 153 4.79 -26.82 -10.59
C CYS A 153 6.16 -26.14 -10.66
N VAL A 154 7.24 -26.88 -10.97
CA VAL A 154 8.60 -26.34 -11.14
C VAL A 154 8.66 -25.29 -12.25
N ASP A 155 7.79 -25.40 -13.25
CA ASP A 155 7.73 -24.44 -14.35
C ASP A 155 7.27 -23.03 -13.93
N LEU A 156 6.66 -22.87 -12.74
CA LEU A 156 6.41 -21.56 -12.11
C LEU A 156 7.67 -20.94 -11.49
N CYS A 157 8.76 -21.68 -11.38
CA CYS A 157 10.05 -21.16 -10.95
C CYS A 157 10.91 -20.69 -12.13
N ALA A 158 10.50 -21.00 -13.36
CA ALA A 158 11.18 -20.57 -14.56
C ALA A 158 10.87 -19.09 -14.89
N PRO A 159 11.71 -18.41 -15.68
CA PRO A 159 11.41 -17.07 -16.19
C PRO A 159 10.11 -17.05 -17.00
N SER A 160 9.43 -15.90 -17.03
CA SER A 160 8.08 -15.80 -17.62
C SER A 160 8.02 -15.94 -19.15
N ASP A 161 9.15 -15.91 -19.85
CA ASP A 161 9.20 -16.22 -21.29
C ASP A 161 8.85 -17.69 -21.58
N SER A 162 8.91 -18.55 -20.56
CA SER A 162 8.32 -19.87 -20.65
C SER A 162 6.80 -19.74 -20.94
N GLU A 163 6.28 -20.61 -21.81
CA GLU A 163 4.87 -20.71 -22.22
C GLU A 163 3.89 -20.99 -21.05
N VAL A 164 4.44 -21.04 -19.83
CA VAL A 164 3.83 -21.22 -18.53
C VAL A 164 2.84 -20.10 -18.25
N ARG A 165 1.55 -20.39 -18.45
CA ARG A 165 0.47 -19.53 -18.00
C ARG A 165 0.06 -19.98 -16.60
N PHE A 166 -0.10 -19.01 -15.69
CA PHE A 166 -0.81 -19.26 -14.45
C PHE A 166 -2.30 -19.45 -14.79
N ASP A 167 -2.71 -20.69 -15.02
CA ASP A 167 -4.06 -21.08 -15.39
C ASP A 167 -4.75 -21.88 -14.27
N GLU A 168 -6.00 -22.29 -14.49
CA GLU A 168 -6.75 -23.07 -13.51
C GLU A 168 -6.08 -24.41 -13.18
N SER A 169 -5.32 -24.96 -14.14
CA SER A 169 -4.60 -26.22 -13.97
C SER A 169 -3.43 -26.12 -13.00
N LYS A 170 -2.92 -24.91 -12.74
CA LYS A 170 -1.80 -24.65 -11.83
C LYS A 170 -2.23 -24.15 -10.45
N LEU A 171 -3.53 -24.07 -10.18
CA LEU A 171 -4.01 -23.58 -8.88
C LEU A 171 -3.53 -24.45 -7.71
N HIS A 172 -3.36 -25.75 -7.90
CA HIS A 172 -2.80 -26.62 -6.86
C HIS A 172 -1.32 -26.30 -6.55
N CYS A 173 -0.60 -25.62 -7.44
CA CYS A 173 0.77 -25.21 -7.21
C CYS A 173 0.86 -24.05 -6.20
N LEU A 174 -0.25 -23.34 -5.93
CA LEU A 174 -0.29 -22.26 -4.95
C LEU A 174 0.12 -22.70 -3.55
N HIS A 175 -0.14 -23.97 -3.21
CA HIS A 175 0.27 -24.59 -1.95
C HIS A 175 1.80 -24.57 -1.74
N TYR A 176 2.58 -24.60 -2.84
CA TYR A 176 4.05 -24.59 -2.79
C TYR A 176 4.65 -23.18 -2.85
N LEU A 177 3.82 -22.13 -2.94
CA LEU A 177 4.31 -20.75 -2.98
C LEU A 177 5.26 -20.37 -1.85
N PRO A 178 5.06 -20.79 -0.58
CA PRO A 178 6.01 -20.47 0.48
C PRO A 178 7.42 -20.99 0.17
N ILE A 179 7.53 -22.20 -0.39
CA ILE A 179 8.80 -22.81 -0.77
C ILE A 179 9.39 -22.10 -1.99
N MET A 180 8.56 -21.80 -3.00
CA MET A 180 9.01 -21.00 -4.17
C MET A 180 9.57 -19.64 -3.73
N LYS A 181 8.91 -18.99 -2.76
CA LYS A 181 9.32 -17.71 -2.19
C LYS A 181 10.67 -17.77 -1.50
N GLU A 182 10.96 -18.85 -0.78
CA GLU A 182 12.29 -19.08 -0.20
C GLU A 182 13.37 -19.06 -1.28
N CYS A 183 13.15 -19.78 -2.40
CA CYS A 183 14.05 -19.75 -3.56
C CYS A 183 14.18 -18.35 -4.18
N PHE A 184 13.06 -17.62 -4.30
CA PHE A 184 13.07 -16.27 -4.87
C PHE A 184 13.90 -15.28 -4.04
N GLN A 185 13.95 -15.47 -2.72
CA GLN A 185 14.73 -14.62 -1.82
C GLN A 185 16.19 -15.06 -1.67
N SER A 186 16.48 -16.37 -1.79
CA SER A 186 17.79 -16.96 -1.45
C SER A 186 18.84 -16.87 -2.56
N ASN A 187 18.72 -15.87 -3.46
CA ASN A 187 19.57 -15.73 -4.64
C ASN A 187 21.07 -15.92 -4.39
#